data_AF-A0A920RA03-F1
#
_entry.id   AF-A0A920RA03-F1
#
_cell.length_a   1.000
_cell.length_b   1.000
_cell.length_c   1.000
_cell.angle_alpha   90.00
_cell.angle_beta   90.00
_cell.angle_gamma   90.00
#
_symmetry.space_group_name_H-M   'P 1'
#
loop_
_entity.id
_entity.type
_entity.pdbx_description
1 polymer ?
#
loop_
_entity_poly.entity_id
_entity_poly.type
_entity_poly.pdbx_seq_one_letter_code
_entity_poly.pdbx_strand_id
1 'polypeptide(L)'
;MPLTDIIRKALIQGFEHGGAELATEDSEMQVVGRILSSQLQTVDRGGVDSLQLTIRTNVALQGRGRTIWETTLFARGTVPMDEGIVPALNAAMDRMIRELVSDDYFLIEIQ
;
A
#
# COMPACT_ATOMS: atom_id res chain seq x y z
N MET A 1 -15.36 -0.50 -7.32
CA MET A 1 -14.54 -1.18 -6.29
C MET A 1 -14.03 -0.13 -5.32
N PRO A 2 -14.31 -0.24 -4.01
CA PRO A 2 -13.76 0.62 -2.98
C PRO A 2 -12.22 0.72 -3.02
N LEU A 3 -11.66 1.88 -2.66
CA LEU A 3 -10.20 2.07 -2.58
C LEU A 3 -9.55 1.13 -1.57
N THR A 4 -10.25 0.82 -0.48
CA THR A 4 -9.83 -0.17 0.52
C THR A 4 -9.59 -1.54 -0.09
N ASP A 5 -10.45 -1.96 -1.02
CA ASP A 5 -10.34 -3.28 -1.68
C ASP A 5 -9.16 -3.31 -2.65
N ILE A 6 -8.86 -2.18 -3.30
CA ILE A 6 -7.68 -2.04 -4.18
C ILE A 6 -6.40 -2.19 -3.36
N ILE A 7 -6.30 -1.46 -2.25
CA ILE A 7 -5.14 -1.51 -1.35
C ILE A 7 -4.99 -2.91 -0.75
N ARG A 8 -6.09 -3.51 -0.28
CA ARG A 8 -6.09 -4.89 0.23
C ARG A 8 -5.59 -5.88 -0.82
N LYS A 9 -6.08 -5.79 -2.05
CA LYS A 9 -5.64 -6.66 -3.16
C LYS A 9 -4.16 -6.45 -3.49
N ALA A 10 -3.68 -5.21 -3.52
CA ALA A 10 -2.27 -4.91 -3.76
C ALA A 10 -1.38 -5.53 -2.67
N LEU A 11 -1.79 -5.44 -1.40
CA LEU A 11 -1.07 -6.05 -0.27
C LEU A 11 -1.00 -7.57 -0.40
N ILE A 12 -2.15 -8.21 -0.66
CA ILE A 12 -2.22 -9.66 -0.90
C ILE A 12 -1.27 -10.08 -2.03
N GLN A 13 -1.37 -9.42 -3.19
CA GLN A 13 -0.52 -9.71 -4.34
C GLN A 13 0.97 -9.50 -4.04
N GLY A 14 1.32 -8.44 -3.31
CA GLY A 14 2.68 -8.15 -2.90
C GLY A 14 3.27 -9.27 -2.03
N PHE A 15 2.49 -9.76 -1.05
CA PHE A 15 2.90 -10.86 -0.18
C PHE A 15 3.02 -12.19 -0.93
N GLU A 16 2.01 -12.54 -1.73
CA GLU A 16 2.03 -13.76 -2.54
C GLU A 16 3.21 -13.77 -3.52
N HIS A 17 3.52 -12.63 -4.15
CA HIS A 17 4.68 -12.49 -5.03
C HIS A 17 6.01 -12.65 -4.27
N GLY A 18 6.06 -12.25 -3.00
CA GLY A 18 7.18 -12.48 -2.10
C GLY A 18 7.29 -13.92 -1.58
N GLY A 19 6.38 -14.82 -1.98
CA GLY A 19 6.35 -16.22 -1.54
C GLY A 19 5.72 -16.42 -0.16
N ALA A 20 5.05 -15.41 0.41
CA ALA A 20 4.36 -15.56 1.69
C ALA A 20 3.09 -16.39 1.52
N GLU A 21 2.89 -17.36 2.42
CA GLU A 21 1.65 -18.12 2.51
C GLU A 21 0.66 -17.36 3.41
N LEU A 22 -0.41 -16.83 2.81
CA LEU A 22 -1.45 -16.14 3.55
C LEU A 22 -2.42 -17.17 4.15
N ALA A 23 -2.43 -17.27 5.48
CA ALA A 23 -3.39 -18.10 6.19
C ALA A 23 -4.83 -17.61 5.95
N THR A 24 -5.78 -18.55 5.94
CA THR A 24 -7.21 -18.25 5.81
C THR A 24 -7.89 -18.45 7.16
N GLU A 25 -8.33 -17.34 7.76
CA GLU A 25 -9.00 -17.22 9.07
C GLU A 25 -8.25 -17.84 10.28
N ASP A 26 -8.39 -17.23 11.47
CA ASP A 26 -7.81 -17.68 12.75
C ASP A 26 -6.27 -17.80 12.84
N SER A 27 -5.52 -17.01 12.06
CA SER A 27 -4.06 -16.94 12.18
C SER A 27 -3.59 -16.24 13.46
N GLU A 28 -2.43 -16.65 13.99
CA GLU A 28 -1.83 -16.00 15.18
C GLU A 28 -1.51 -14.52 14.96
N MET A 29 -1.27 -14.14 13.70
CA MET A 29 -0.95 -12.79 13.28
C MET A 29 -1.85 -12.34 12.13
N GLN A 30 -2.20 -11.06 12.13
CA GLN A 30 -3.02 -10.42 11.11
C GLN A 30 -2.46 -9.05 10.72
N VAL A 31 -2.47 -8.75 9.43
CA VAL A 31 -2.21 -7.39 8.95
C VAL A 31 -3.54 -6.64 8.89
N VAL A 32 -3.67 -5.58 9.68
CA VAL A 32 -4.81 -4.67 9.66
C VAL A 32 -4.39 -3.31 9.12
N GLY A 33 -5.31 -2.58 8.52
CA GLY A 33 -4.99 -1.26 8.01
C GLY A 33 -6.19 -0.34 7.85
N ARG A 34 -5.89 0.95 7.80
CA ARG A 34 -6.87 2.03 7.56
C ARG A 34 -6.29 3.08 6.62
N ILE A 35 -7.12 3.58 5.72
CA ILE A 35 -6.77 4.75 4.91
C ILE A 35 -6.83 5.98 5.82
N LEU A 36 -5.72 6.71 5.90
CA LEU A 36 -5.64 7.99 6.62
C LEU A 36 -6.08 9.15 5.72
N SER A 37 -5.63 9.12 4.46
CA SER A 37 -5.99 10.13 3.47
C SER A 37 -5.82 9.60 2.05
N SER A 38 -6.62 10.09 1.12
CA SER A 38 -6.43 9.94 -0.32
C SER A 38 -6.64 11.29 -0.99
N GLN A 39 -5.69 11.70 -1.82
CA GLN A 39 -5.71 12.99 -2.51
C GLN A 39 -5.29 12.80 -3.97
N LEU A 40 -6.10 13.36 -4.87
CA LEU A 40 -5.79 13.48 -6.29
C LEU A 40 -5.62 14.96 -6.62
N GLN A 41 -4.54 15.31 -7.31
CA GLN A 41 -4.25 16.68 -7.72
C GLN A 41 -3.60 16.70 -9.10
N THR A 42 -3.79 17.80 -9.84
CA THR A 42 -3.04 18.08 -11.06
C THR A 42 -1.76 18.84 -10.68
N VAL A 43 -0.63 18.45 -11.25
CA VAL A 43 0.68 19.09 -11.05
C VAL A 43 1.36 19.30 -12.39
N ASP A 44 2.09 20.41 -12.56
CA ASP A 44 3.01 20.57 -13.70
C ASP A 44 4.29 19.80 -13.40
N ARG A 45 4.70 18.93 -14.33
CA ARG A 45 5.96 18.20 -14.22
C ARG A 45 6.84 18.48 -15.43
N GLY A 46 7.41 19.67 -15.46
CA GLY A 46 8.33 20.07 -16.53
C GLY A 46 7.59 20.42 -17.81
N GLY A 47 6.47 21.15 -17.70
CA GLY A 47 5.62 21.54 -18.82
C GLY A 47 4.59 20.49 -19.24
N VAL A 48 4.47 19.40 -18.49
CA VAL A 48 3.46 18.34 -18.71
C VAL A 48 2.50 18.31 -17.54
N ASP A 49 1.24 18.65 -17.80
CA ASP A 49 0.15 18.48 -16.84
C ASP A 49 0.01 17.00 -16.48
N SER A 50 0.18 16.70 -15.20
CA SER A 50 0.22 15.34 -14.67
C SER A 50 -0.81 15.15 -13.56
N LEU A 51 -1.46 13.99 -13.53
CA LEU A 51 -2.25 13.54 -12.39
C LEU A 51 -1.32 12.96 -11.34
N GLN A 52 -1.42 13.45 -10.10
CA GLN A 52 -0.73 12.90 -8.95
C GLN A 52 -1.74 12.36 -7.94
N LEU A 53 -1.69 11.05 -7.72
CA LEU A 53 -2.42 10.38 -6.65
C LEU A 53 -1.49 10.17 -5.47
N THR A 54 -1.93 10.56 -4.28
CA THR A 54 -1.26 10.30 -3.01
C THR A 54 -2.23 9.59 -2.06
N ILE A 55 -1.81 8.47 -1.47
CA ILE A 55 -2.59 7.74 -0.46
C ILE A 55 -1.68 7.49 0.75
N ARG A 56 -2.21 7.77 1.94
CA ARG A 56 -1.56 7.44 3.21
C ARG A 56 -2.37 6.35 3.89
N THR A 57 -1.71 5.24 4.21
CA THR A 57 -2.33 4.07 4.82
C THR A 57 -1.58 3.73 6.09
N ASN A 58 -2.28 3.71 7.22
CA ASN A 58 -1.73 3.11 8.41
C ASN A 58 -1.92 1.60 8.33
N VAL A 59 -0.86 0.85 8.61
CA VAL A 59 -0.83 -0.61 8.59
C VAL A 59 -0.19 -1.09 9.88
N ALA A 60 -0.79 -2.11 10.49
CA ALA A 60 -0.28 -2.73 11.70
C ALA A 60 -0.28 -4.25 11.55
N LEU A 61 0.79 -4.88 12.02
CA LEU A 61 0.83 -6.30 12.31
C LEU A 61 0.34 -6.50 13.73
N GLN A 62 -0.76 -7.23 13.89
CA GLN A 62 -1.32 -7.58 15.19
C GLN A 62 -1.17 -9.07 15.43
N GLY A 63 -0.90 -9.45 16.68
CA GLY A 63 -0.90 -10.85 17.10
C GLY A 63 -1.03 -10.97 18.61
N ARG A 64 -1.64 -12.06 19.07
CA ARG A 64 -1.80 -12.36 20.52
C ARG A 64 -2.37 -11.18 21.33
N GLY A 65 -3.33 -10.46 20.75
CA GLY A 65 -4.05 -9.34 21.39
C GLY A 65 -3.27 -8.02 21.49
N ARG A 66 -2.15 -7.84 20.77
CA ARG A 66 -1.39 -6.59 20.73
C ARG A 66 -0.95 -6.21 19.32
N THR A 67 -0.57 -4.95 19.14
CA THR A 67 0.19 -4.49 17.97
C THR A 67 1.66 -4.90 18.14
N ILE A 68 2.19 -5.62 17.16
CA ILE A 68 3.59 -6.08 17.11
C ILE A 68 4.43 -5.04 16.36
N TRP A 69 3.91 -4.56 15.23
CA TRP A 69 4.53 -3.55 14.40
C TRP A 69 3.45 -2.64 13.80
N GLU A 70 3.76 -1.36 13.59
CA GLU A 70 2.85 -0.40 12.98
C GLU A 70 3.63 0.68 12.24
N THR A 71 3.13 1.06 11.05
CA THR A 71 3.69 2.16 10.27
C THR A 71 2.61 2.94 9.53
N THR A 72 3.01 4.05 8.91
CA THR A 72 2.22 4.74 7.90
C THR A 72 2.93 4.63 6.55
N LEU A 73 2.35 3.85 5.64
CA LEU A 73 2.84 3.70 4.27
C LEU A 73 2.44 4.89 3.40
N PHE A 74 3.36 5.32 2.54
CA PHE A 74 3.16 6.44 1.63
C PHE A 74 3.13 6.00 0.15
N ALA A 75 1.92 5.87 -0.39
CA ALA A 75 1.71 5.56 -1.80
C ALA A 75 1.63 6.86 -2.62
N ARG A 76 2.44 6.97 -3.68
CA ARG A 76 2.34 8.07 -4.65
C ARG A 76 2.61 7.58 -6.06
N GLY A 77 1.70 7.90 -6.96
CA GLY A 77 1.88 7.74 -8.40
C GLY A 77 1.65 9.06 -9.11
N THR A 78 2.39 9.29 -10.19
CA THR A 78 2.27 10.51 -10.99
C THR A 78 2.47 10.15 -12.45
N VAL A 79 1.48 10.49 -13.27
CA VAL A 79 1.45 10.18 -14.70
C VAL A 79 0.89 11.38 -15.47
N PRO A 80 1.26 11.58 -16.74
CA PRO A 80 0.61 12.52 -17.64
C PRO A 80 -0.92 12.43 -17.59
N MET A 81 -1.60 13.57 -17.73
CA MET A 81 -3.05 13.65 -17.55
C MET A 81 -3.84 12.80 -18.56
N ASP A 82 -3.30 12.61 -19.76
CA ASP A 82 -3.87 11.81 -20.84
C ASP A 82 -3.78 10.29 -20.60
N GLU A 83 -2.90 9.82 -19.71
CA GLU A 83 -2.82 8.42 -19.28
C GLU A 83 -3.94 8.03 -18.28
N GLY A 84 -4.55 9.03 -17.63
CA GLY A 84 -5.62 8.84 -16.67
C GLY A 84 -5.18 8.29 -15.30
N ILE A 85 -6.15 7.95 -14.46
CA ILE A 85 -5.91 7.64 -13.04
C ILE A 85 -5.37 6.22 -12.77
N VAL A 86 -5.66 5.26 -13.65
CA VAL A 86 -5.33 3.84 -13.43
C VAL A 86 -3.81 3.62 -13.38
N PRO A 87 -3.00 4.17 -14.31
CA PRO A 87 -1.54 4.08 -14.22
C PRO A 87 -0.97 4.77 -12.96
N ALA A 88 -1.55 5.92 -12.55
CA ALA A 88 -1.18 6.59 -11.31
C ALA A 88 -1.44 5.72 -10.07
N LEU A 89 -2.58 5.04 -10.06
CA LEU A 89 -2.95 4.11 -9.00
C LEU A 89 -2.00 2.92 -8.92
N ASN A 90 -1.69 2.29 -10.05
CA ASN A 90 -0.75 1.16 -10.09
C ASN A 90 0.64 1.58 -9.56
N ALA A 91 1.18 2.69 -10.05
CA ALA A 91 2.45 3.23 -9.57
C ALA A 91 2.44 3.55 -8.06
N ALA A 92 1.32 4.05 -7.54
CA ALA A 92 1.16 4.29 -6.11
C ALA A 92 1.18 2.98 -5.30
N MET A 93 0.46 1.95 -5.77
CA MET A 93 0.43 0.64 -5.12
C MET A 93 1.80 -0.05 -5.15
N ASP A 94 2.48 -0.06 -6.30
CA ASP A 94 3.83 -0.63 -6.42
C ASP A 94 4.81 0.00 -5.44
N ARG A 95 4.75 1.32 -5.28
CA ARG A 95 5.57 2.04 -4.31
C ARG A 95 5.25 1.62 -2.88
N MET A 96 3.96 1.56 -2.53
CA MET A 96 3.49 1.19 -1.19
C MET A 96 3.94 -0.23 -0.81
N ILE A 97 3.81 -1.19 -1.73
CA ILE A 97 4.26 -2.57 -1.50
C ILE A 97 5.77 -2.61 -1.33
N ARG A 98 6.52 -1.92 -2.18
CA ARG A 98 7.98 -1.87 -2.09
C ARG A 98 8.44 -1.29 -0.75
N GLU A 99 7.77 -0.26 -0.26
CA GLU A 99 8.03 0.35 1.05
C GLU A 99 7.78 -0.64 2.20
N LEU A 100 6.66 -1.36 2.17
CA LEU A 100 6.32 -2.36 3.19
C LEU A 100 7.31 -3.54 3.22
N VAL A 101 7.61 -4.13 2.05
CA VAL A 101 8.50 -5.30 1.97
C VAL A 101 9.99 -4.94 2.12
N SER A 102 10.32 -3.65 2.17
CA SER A 102 11.68 -3.16 2.46
C SER A 102 11.84 -2.70 3.91
N ASP A 103 10.81 -2.83 4.75
CA ASP A 103 10.87 -2.49 6.17
C ASP A 103 11.47 -3.68 6.94
N ASP A 104 12.75 -3.58 7.30
CA ASP A 104 13.47 -4.63 8.01
C ASP A 104 12.79 -5.02 9.33
N TYR A 105 12.18 -4.07 10.05
CA TYR A 105 11.48 -4.36 11.29
C TYR A 105 10.22 -5.18 11.03
N PHE A 106 9.47 -4.84 9.99
CA PHE A 106 8.33 -5.64 9.57
C PHE A 106 8.76 -7.06 9.19
N LEU A 107 9.84 -7.19 8.41
CA LEU A 107 10.35 -8.49 7.95
C LEU A 107 10.83 -9.37 9.12
N ILE A 108 11.44 -8.79 10.15
CA ILE A 108 11.87 -9.53 11.35
C ILE A 108 10.67 -10.18 12.07
N GLU A 109 9.52 -9.51 12.13
CA GLU A 109 8.35 -9.99 12.87
C GLU A 109 7.55 -11.08 12.14
N ILE A 110 7.77 -11.26 10.84
CA ILE A 110 7.06 -12.26 10.01
C ILE A 110 7.93 -13.46 9.62
N GLN A 111 9.17 -13.54 10.13
CA GLN A 111 10.10 -14.68 9.93
C GLN A 111 9.81 -15.87 10.85
#